data_AF-A0A2T0JQ97-F1
#
_entry.id   AF-A0A2T0JQ97-F1
#
_cell.length_a   1.000
_cell.length_b   1.000
_cell.length_c   1.000
_cell.angle_alpha   90.00
_cell.angle_beta   90.00
_cell.angle_gamma   90.00
#
_symmetry.space_group_name_H-M   'P 1'
#
loop_
_entity.id
_entity.type
_entity.pdbx_description
1 polymer ?
#
loop_
_entity_poly.entity_id
_entity_poly.type
_entity_poly.pdbx_seq_one_letter_code
_entity_poly.pdbx_strand_id
1 'polypeptide(L)'
;MPSSGNDPLVPPWEPSDVSNRTSHRVQSSTLADEVRTELAAAGLPIHPGHEDRRGNEVSGVLVELADDFEPGQGGVWVSWWVNGPLAEASLRARRVGAWRRDSTGGTEWHPALRHLFVVKEAMSSALEEILQSLGYAVLRDVDDYREESLLVRARAPGPHWRDRAVPPLAGSTGYSGGVRVRLIAGEFAGAVTTVVSHKYPLGAIIGPPLEYTVEHPDGEGQLTVAPEDLTLAEDDDVQP
;
A
#
# COMPACT_ATOMS: atom_id res chain seq x y z
N MET A 1 66.71 26.28 13.78
CA MET A 1 66.10 25.14 13.05
C MET A 1 65.72 24.10 14.09
N PRO A 2 64.42 23.88 14.30
CA PRO A 2 63.63 22.85 13.60
C PRO A 2 62.42 23.49 12.88
N SER A 3 62.19 23.20 11.60
CA SER A 3 61.39 22.11 11.01
C SER A 3 59.88 22.26 11.24
N SER A 4 59.24 22.77 10.18
CA SER A 4 57.81 22.90 9.97
C SER A 4 57.04 21.60 10.23
N GLY A 5 56.08 21.66 11.15
CA GLY A 5 54.92 20.76 11.15
C GLY A 5 53.81 21.42 10.35
N ASN A 6 53.70 21.05 9.07
CA ASN A 6 52.65 21.53 8.18
C ASN A 6 51.52 20.50 8.23
N ASP A 7 50.68 20.56 9.27
CA ASP A 7 49.40 19.85 9.24
C ASP A 7 48.50 20.59 8.25
N PRO A 8 48.05 19.95 7.14
CA PRO A 8 47.05 20.56 6.31
C PRO A 8 45.77 20.70 7.15
N LEU A 9 45.33 21.95 7.33
CA LEU A 9 44.00 22.29 7.80
C LEU A 9 42.98 21.62 6.88
N VAL A 10 42.53 20.42 7.25
CA VAL A 10 41.38 19.78 6.64
C VAL A 10 40.19 20.70 6.92
N PRO A 11 39.52 21.25 5.89
CA PRO A 11 38.34 22.07 6.11
C PRO A 11 37.27 21.25 6.82
N PRO A 12 36.51 21.82 7.78
CA PRO A 12 35.52 21.09 8.58
C PRO A 12 34.29 20.58 7.81
N TRP A 13 34.32 20.60 6.47
CA TRP A 13 33.23 20.19 5.58
C TRP A 13 33.59 18.94 4.75
N GLU A 14 34.34 18.00 5.32
CA GLU A 14 34.56 16.67 4.72
C GLU A 14 33.28 15.78 4.76
N PRO A 15 33.21 14.70 3.94
CA PRO A 15 32.08 14.33 3.07
C PRO A 15 30.95 13.49 3.70
N SER A 16 30.76 13.55 5.01
CA SER A 16 29.74 12.76 5.73
C SER A 16 28.30 13.02 5.24
N ASP A 17 28.02 14.24 4.79
CA ASP A 17 26.70 14.66 4.31
C ASP A 17 26.31 14.09 2.95
N VAL A 18 27.27 13.84 2.06
CA VAL A 18 26.99 13.38 0.68
C VAL A 18 26.62 11.90 0.69
N SER A 19 27.33 11.09 1.48
CA SER A 19 27.01 9.68 1.67
C SER A 19 25.64 9.51 2.32
N ASN A 20 25.29 10.34 3.31
CA ASN A 20 24.00 10.24 4.00
C ASN A 20 22.82 10.62 3.09
N ARG A 21 22.95 11.70 2.31
CA ARG A 21 21.93 12.09 1.30
C ARG A 21 21.74 11.03 0.22
N THR A 22 22.83 10.41 -0.24
CA THR A 22 22.75 9.36 -1.26
C THR A 22 22.02 8.12 -0.72
N SER A 23 22.29 7.73 0.54
CA SER A 23 21.58 6.62 1.19
C SER A 23 20.10 6.89 1.42
N HIS A 24 19.73 8.09 1.86
CA HIS A 24 18.32 8.49 2.03
C HIS A 24 17.57 8.52 0.70
N ARG A 25 18.17 9.07 -0.36
CA ARG A 25 17.55 9.10 -1.69
C ARG A 25 17.32 7.71 -2.26
N VAL A 26 18.24 6.77 -2.05
CA VAL A 26 18.07 5.37 -2.46
C VAL A 26 16.92 4.72 -1.69
N GLN A 27 16.84 4.91 -0.37
CA GLN A 27 15.74 4.40 0.45
C GLN A 27 14.38 4.99 0.03
N SER A 28 14.32 6.31 -0.21
CA SER A 28 13.10 6.98 -0.68
C SER A 28 12.69 6.51 -2.08
N SER A 29 13.64 6.20 -2.96
CA SER A 29 13.36 5.63 -4.27
C SER A 29 12.75 4.23 -4.17
N THR A 30 13.32 3.36 -3.34
CA THR A 30 12.77 2.02 -3.07
C THR A 30 11.37 2.12 -2.48
N LEU A 31 11.17 3.00 -1.48
CA LEU A 31 9.86 3.24 -0.88
C LEU A 31 8.85 3.76 -1.91
N ALA A 32 9.25 4.65 -2.82
CA ALA A 32 8.36 5.17 -3.84
C ALA A 32 7.91 4.08 -4.83
N ASP A 33 8.81 3.18 -5.20
CA ASP A 33 8.49 2.06 -6.08
C ASP A 33 7.58 1.03 -5.39
N GLU A 34 7.82 0.74 -4.11
CA GLU A 34 6.92 -0.08 -3.29
C GLU A 34 5.53 0.56 -3.24
N VAL A 35 5.41 1.83 -2.83
CA VAL A 35 4.13 2.55 -2.77
C VAL A 35 3.40 2.54 -4.11
N ARG A 36 4.09 2.79 -5.23
CA ARG A 36 3.48 2.72 -6.58
C ARG A 36 2.93 1.34 -6.86
N THR A 37 3.71 0.30 -6.57
CA THR A 37 3.34 -1.09 -6.86
C THR A 37 2.14 -1.53 -6.01
N GLU A 38 2.10 -1.11 -4.75
CA GLU A 38 1.01 -1.36 -3.83
C GLU A 38 -0.29 -0.68 -4.26
N LEU A 39 -0.25 0.62 -4.56
CA LEU A 39 -1.41 1.37 -4.97
C LEU A 39 -1.94 0.91 -6.34
N ALA A 40 -1.04 0.56 -7.26
CA ALA A 40 -1.42 -0.05 -8.54
C ALA A 40 -2.13 -1.39 -8.33
N ALA A 41 -1.65 -2.22 -7.40
CA ALA A 41 -2.28 -3.50 -7.06
C ALA A 41 -3.65 -3.33 -6.38
N ALA A 42 -3.84 -2.23 -5.64
CA ALA A 42 -5.16 -1.81 -5.13
C ALA A 42 -6.10 -1.30 -6.24
N GLY A 43 -5.67 -1.30 -7.50
CA GLY A 43 -6.46 -0.88 -8.67
C GLY A 43 -6.44 0.62 -8.93
N LEU A 44 -5.57 1.38 -8.26
CA LEU A 44 -5.46 2.82 -8.47
C LEU A 44 -4.55 3.12 -9.67
N PRO A 45 -4.97 4.01 -10.59
CA PRO A 45 -4.11 4.42 -11.69
C PRO A 45 -2.93 5.24 -11.15
N ILE A 46 -1.71 4.85 -11.52
CA ILE A 46 -0.51 5.60 -11.15
C ILE A 46 -0.25 6.66 -12.22
N HIS A 47 -0.11 7.91 -11.77
CA HIS A 47 0.24 9.03 -12.63
C HIS A 47 1.73 8.95 -13.01
N PRO A 48 2.10 9.12 -14.29
CA PRO A 48 3.48 8.92 -14.77
C PRO A 48 4.46 10.05 -14.38
N GLY A 49 3.98 11.06 -13.66
CA GLY A 49 4.76 12.22 -13.22
C GLY A 49 4.61 13.44 -14.14
N HIS A 50 5.18 14.57 -13.71
CA HIS A 50 5.09 15.85 -14.42
C HIS A 50 5.94 15.92 -15.70
N GLU A 51 6.96 15.09 -15.78
CA GLU A 51 7.90 15.07 -16.91
C GLU A 51 7.37 14.28 -18.12
N ASP A 52 6.41 13.37 -17.89
CA ASP A 52 5.77 12.65 -18.97
C ASP A 52 4.67 13.51 -19.60
N ARG A 53 4.80 13.79 -20.91
CA ARG A 53 3.79 14.53 -21.68
C ARG A 53 2.42 13.86 -21.66
N ARG A 54 2.36 12.54 -21.50
CA ARG A 54 1.11 11.77 -21.35
C ARG A 54 0.47 11.96 -19.97
N GLY A 55 1.26 12.38 -18.99
CA GLY A 55 0.80 12.65 -17.63
C GLY A 55 -0.34 13.65 -17.61
N ASN A 56 -0.30 14.69 -18.44
CA ASN A 56 -1.35 15.73 -18.48
C ASN A 56 -2.75 15.25 -18.89
N GLU A 57 -2.89 14.01 -19.39
CA GLU A 57 -4.16 13.50 -19.92
C GLU A 57 -4.88 12.55 -18.94
N VAL A 58 -4.20 12.05 -17.89
CA VAL A 58 -4.72 10.95 -17.06
C VAL A 58 -4.78 11.35 -15.60
N SER A 59 -5.92 11.16 -14.93
CA SER A 59 -5.99 11.34 -13.47
C SER A 59 -5.42 10.12 -12.77
N GLY A 60 -4.73 10.31 -11.64
CA GLY A 60 -4.13 9.20 -10.93
C GLY A 60 -3.32 9.60 -9.71
N VAL A 61 -2.76 8.61 -9.03
CA VAL A 61 -1.88 8.81 -7.89
C VAL A 61 -0.52 9.28 -8.36
N LEU A 62 -0.14 10.49 -7.96
CA LEU A 62 1.19 11.02 -8.13
C LEU A 62 2.04 10.66 -6.92
N VAL A 63 3.19 10.04 -7.18
CA VAL A 63 4.16 9.61 -6.15
C VAL A 63 5.49 10.30 -6.43
N GLU A 64 5.91 11.18 -5.53
CA GLU A 64 7.11 12.01 -5.63
C GLU A 64 8.05 11.74 -4.46
N LEU A 65 9.36 11.85 -4.71
CA LEU A 65 10.33 11.78 -3.63
C LEU A 65 10.21 13.03 -2.77
N ALA A 66 10.21 12.88 -1.45
CA ALA A 66 10.41 14.01 -0.57
C ALA A 66 11.85 14.51 -0.74
N ASP A 67 12.01 15.83 -0.91
CA ASP A 67 13.34 16.41 -1.00
C ASP A 67 14.07 16.28 0.35
N ASP A 68 15.33 15.84 0.32
CA ASP A 68 16.18 15.59 1.50
C ASP A 68 16.66 16.89 2.19
N PHE A 69 15.85 17.95 2.23
CA PHE A 69 16.27 19.23 2.79
C PHE A 69 16.51 19.18 4.31
N GLU A 70 15.89 18.23 5.02
CA GLU A 70 16.19 17.96 6.43
C GLU A 70 16.70 16.52 6.65
N PRO A 71 17.86 16.33 7.33
CA PRO A 71 18.38 15.02 7.69
C PRO A 71 17.36 14.23 8.53
N GLY A 72 17.02 13.02 8.12
CA GLY A 72 16.02 12.18 8.80
C GLY A 72 14.58 12.40 8.34
N GLN A 73 14.34 13.33 7.40
CA GLN A 73 13.02 13.55 6.78
C GLN A 73 12.88 12.89 5.39
N GLY A 74 13.57 11.77 5.14
CA GLY A 74 13.30 10.96 3.95
C GLY A 74 11.86 10.47 3.89
N GLY A 75 11.35 10.21 2.69
CA GLY A 75 9.97 9.79 2.50
C GLY A 75 9.48 10.02 1.07
N VAL A 76 8.19 9.79 0.91
CA VAL A 76 7.52 9.85 -0.39
C VAL A 76 6.22 10.63 -0.23
N TRP A 77 6.06 11.65 -1.06
CA TRP A 77 4.80 12.38 -1.18
C TRP A 77 3.86 11.60 -2.09
N VAL A 78 2.64 11.41 -1.61
CA VAL A 78 1.55 10.76 -2.35
C VAL A 78 0.40 11.73 -2.45
N SER A 79 -0.08 11.98 -3.65
CA SER A 79 -1.23 12.88 -3.86
C SER A 79 -2.10 12.38 -5.01
N TRP A 80 -3.36 12.82 -5.03
CA TRP A 80 -4.24 12.59 -6.16
C TRP A 80 -4.12 13.70 -7.19
N TRP A 81 -3.70 13.34 -8.39
CA TRP A 81 -3.60 14.24 -9.52
C TRP A 81 -4.89 14.23 -10.34
N VAL A 82 -5.53 15.40 -10.46
CA VAL A 82 -6.74 15.61 -11.25
C VAL A 82 -6.35 16.22 -12.58
N ASN A 83 -6.77 15.59 -13.68
CA ASN A 83 -6.57 16.08 -15.04
C ASN A 83 -7.89 16.29 -15.80
N GLY A 84 -7.79 16.88 -16.99
CA GLY A 84 -8.92 17.03 -17.91
C GLY A 84 -9.90 18.15 -17.52
N PRO A 85 -11.21 17.98 -17.81
CA PRO A 85 -12.17 19.09 -17.73
C PRO A 85 -12.26 19.78 -16.36
N LEU A 86 -12.13 19.04 -15.26
CA LEU A 86 -12.20 19.60 -13.91
C LEU A 86 -10.96 20.44 -13.58
N ALA A 87 -9.76 19.96 -13.96
CA ALA A 87 -8.52 20.69 -13.77
C ALA A 87 -8.53 22.00 -14.58
N GLU A 88 -8.93 21.93 -15.86
CA GLU A 88 -9.06 23.11 -16.70
C GLU A 88 -10.11 24.10 -16.20
N ALA A 89 -11.29 23.62 -15.80
CA ALA A 89 -12.35 24.47 -15.26
C ALA A 89 -11.89 25.19 -13.99
N SER A 90 -11.14 24.50 -13.13
CA SER A 90 -10.54 25.07 -11.92
C SER A 90 -9.48 26.13 -12.24
N LEU A 91 -8.63 25.88 -13.24
CA LEU A 91 -7.65 26.86 -13.71
C LEU A 91 -8.33 28.10 -14.30
N ARG A 92 -9.37 27.92 -15.13
CA ARG A 92 -10.17 29.04 -15.66
C ARG A 92 -10.81 29.85 -14.54
N ALA A 93 -11.42 29.19 -13.57
CA ALA A 93 -12.01 29.83 -12.38
C ALA A 93 -11.00 30.67 -11.61
N ARG A 94 -9.79 30.16 -11.38
CA ARG A 94 -8.70 30.92 -10.71
C ARG A 94 -8.32 32.18 -11.49
N ARG A 95 -8.25 32.11 -12.82
CA ARG A 95 -7.85 33.25 -13.66
C ARG A 95 -8.87 34.39 -13.67
N VAL A 96 -10.17 34.08 -13.62
CA VAL A 96 -11.25 35.08 -13.73
C VAL A 96 -11.72 35.62 -12.38
N GLY A 97 -11.15 35.14 -11.28
CA GLY A 97 -11.62 35.40 -9.93
C GLY A 97 -12.42 34.21 -9.41
N ALA A 98 -11.79 33.46 -8.50
CA ALA A 98 -12.31 32.23 -7.93
C ALA A 98 -13.46 32.42 -6.93
N TRP A 99 -13.80 33.67 -6.61
CA TRP A 99 -14.58 34.04 -5.44
C TRP A 99 -15.57 35.14 -5.78
N ARG A 100 -16.78 34.99 -5.27
CA ARG A 100 -17.80 36.04 -5.26
C ARG A 100 -18.27 36.26 -3.83
N ARG A 101 -18.53 37.51 -3.47
CA ARG A 101 -19.27 37.81 -2.24
C ARG A 101 -20.75 37.54 -2.47
N ASP A 102 -21.35 36.67 -1.67
CA ASP A 102 -22.79 36.43 -1.74
C ASP A 102 -23.56 37.60 -1.09
N SER A 103 -24.89 37.61 -1.28
CA SER A 103 -25.77 38.65 -0.73
C SER A 103 -25.89 38.63 0.80
N THR A 104 -25.35 37.61 1.47
CA THR A 104 -25.31 37.46 2.92
C THR A 104 -23.96 37.82 3.53
N GLY A 105 -23.01 38.27 2.71
CA GLY A 105 -21.66 38.62 3.14
C GLY A 105 -20.69 37.43 3.22
N GLY A 106 -21.15 36.23 2.84
CA GLY A 106 -20.32 35.04 2.69
C GLY A 106 -19.47 35.09 1.43
N THR A 107 -18.48 34.20 1.36
CA THR A 107 -17.61 34.05 0.18
C THR A 107 -17.97 32.76 -0.54
N GLU A 108 -18.59 32.89 -1.70
CA GLU A 108 -18.93 31.78 -2.57
C GLU A 108 -17.73 31.44 -3.45
N TRP A 109 -17.31 30.17 -3.40
CA TRP A 109 -16.28 29.63 -4.26
C TRP A 109 -16.87 29.29 -5.62
N HIS A 110 -16.10 29.47 -6.69
CA HIS A 110 -16.48 28.94 -7.99
C HIS A 110 -16.71 27.41 -7.88
N PRO A 111 -17.83 26.85 -8.39
CA PRO A 111 -18.20 25.44 -8.20
C PRO A 111 -17.12 24.44 -8.60
N ALA A 112 -16.38 24.72 -9.68
CA ALA A 112 -15.26 23.88 -10.12
C ALA A 112 -14.16 23.75 -9.06
N LEU A 113 -13.85 24.84 -8.33
CA LEU A 113 -12.86 24.80 -7.26
C LEU A 113 -13.37 24.01 -6.08
N ARG A 114 -14.59 24.29 -5.62
CA ARG A 114 -15.22 23.51 -4.56
C ARG A 114 -15.22 22.01 -4.89
N HIS A 115 -15.57 21.65 -6.13
CA HIS A 115 -15.58 20.26 -6.56
C HIS A 115 -14.15 19.67 -6.60
N LEU A 116 -13.16 20.43 -7.07
CA LEU A 116 -11.76 20.00 -7.04
C LEU A 116 -11.29 19.70 -5.61
N PHE A 117 -11.60 20.57 -4.64
CA PHE A 117 -11.23 20.34 -3.23
C PHE A 117 -11.88 19.09 -2.68
N VAL A 118 -13.21 18.92 -2.85
CA VAL A 118 -13.93 17.73 -2.39
C VAL A 118 -13.33 16.45 -2.98
N VAL A 119 -12.99 16.45 -4.28
CA VAL A 119 -12.36 15.29 -4.93
C VAL A 119 -10.99 15.02 -4.34
N LYS A 120 -10.14 16.05 -4.17
CA LYS A 120 -8.79 15.87 -3.61
C LYS A 120 -8.83 15.37 -2.16
N GLU A 121 -9.67 15.95 -1.32
CA GLU A 121 -9.85 15.55 0.08
C GLU A 121 -10.35 14.11 0.20
N ALA A 122 -11.37 13.74 -0.59
CA ALA A 122 -11.91 12.38 -0.61
C ALA A 122 -10.85 11.36 -1.07
N MET A 123 -10.11 11.68 -2.13
CA MET A 123 -9.06 10.80 -2.64
C MET A 123 -7.87 10.72 -1.69
N SER A 124 -7.48 11.82 -1.04
CA SER A 124 -6.43 11.82 -0.02
C SER A 124 -6.80 10.91 1.15
N SER A 125 -8.03 11.02 1.64
CA SER A 125 -8.53 10.16 2.73
C SER A 125 -8.57 8.67 2.33
N ALA A 126 -9.02 8.37 1.12
CA ALA A 126 -9.01 6.99 0.61
C ALA A 126 -7.58 6.44 0.46
N LEU A 127 -6.64 7.25 -0.03
CA LEU A 127 -5.23 6.87 -0.15
C LEU A 127 -4.61 6.59 1.22
N GLU A 128 -4.90 7.43 2.21
CA GLU A 128 -4.46 7.26 3.58
C GLU A 128 -4.93 5.91 4.15
N GLU A 129 -6.22 5.60 4.04
CA GLU A 129 -6.80 4.34 4.52
C GLU A 129 -6.16 3.12 3.84
N ILE A 130 -5.99 3.16 2.50
CA ILE A 130 -5.36 2.07 1.75
C ILE A 130 -3.91 1.87 2.21
N LEU A 131 -3.13 2.94 2.30
CA LEU A 131 -1.72 2.87 2.71
C LEU A 131 -1.58 2.38 4.15
N GLN A 132 -2.42 2.87 5.07
CA GLN A 132 -2.42 2.40 6.46
C GLN A 132 -2.82 0.92 6.55
N SER A 133 -3.79 0.46 5.75
CA SER A 133 -4.18 -0.96 5.71
C SER A 133 -3.03 -1.88 5.26
N LEU A 134 -2.09 -1.36 4.48
CA LEU A 134 -0.88 -2.04 4.03
C LEU A 134 0.30 -1.92 5.01
N GLY A 135 0.09 -1.23 6.14
CA GLY A 135 1.08 -1.03 7.18
C GLY A 135 2.02 0.17 6.97
N TYR A 136 1.71 1.09 6.07
CA TYR A 136 2.51 2.31 5.91
C TYR A 136 2.24 3.33 7.01
N ALA A 137 3.31 3.97 7.48
CA ALA A 137 3.25 5.15 8.32
C ALA A 137 3.01 6.38 7.42
N VAL A 138 1.77 6.88 7.47
CA VAL A 138 1.29 8.02 6.68
C VAL A 138 1.10 9.21 7.59
N LEU A 139 1.57 10.38 7.15
CA LEU A 139 1.35 11.66 7.82
C LEU A 139 0.57 12.59 6.90
N ARG A 140 -0.39 13.31 7.47
CA ARG A 140 -1.20 14.34 6.81
C ARG A 140 -0.80 15.71 7.34
N ASP A 141 -1.06 16.76 6.55
CA ASP A 141 -0.88 18.16 6.94
C ASP A 141 0.55 18.50 7.43
N VAL A 142 1.56 17.84 6.83
CA VAL A 142 2.97 18.04 7.16
C VAL A 142 3.54 19.28 6.45
N ASP A 143 2.93 19.68 5.33
CA ASP A 143 3.37 20.82 4.52
C ASP A 143 2.13 21.64 4.09
N ASP A 144 2.01 22.85 4.66
CA ASP A 144 0.93 23.80 4.36
C ASP A 144 0.90 24.22 2.87
N TYR A 145 1.99 24.04 2.13
CA TYR A 145 2.05 24.31 0.69
C TYR A 145 1.60 23.12 -0.18
N ARG A 146 1.41 21.94 0.41
CA ARG A 146 1.01 20.69 -0.26
C ARG A 146 -0.30 20.16 0.31
N GLU A 147 -1.29 21.03 0.43
CA GLU A 147 -2.66 20.67 0.86
C GLU A 147 -3.16 19.40 0.12
N GLU A 148 -3.68 18.45 0.88
CA GLU A 148 -4.16 17.12 0.44
C GLU A 148 -3.11 16.11 -0.02
N SER A 149 -1.82 16.42 0.12
CA SER A 149 -0.74 15.44 -0.08
C SER A 149 -0.41 14.72 1.23
N LEU A 150 -0.09 13.44 1.11
CA LEU A 150 0.28 12.57 2.21
C LEU A 150 1.79 12.32 2.18
N LEU A 151 2.43 12.30 3.34
CA LEU A 151 3.82 11.90 3.47
C LEU A 151 3.92 10.47 3.98
N VAL A 152 4.44 9.57 3.15
CA VAL A 152 4.73 8.19 3.51
C VAL A 152 6.18 8.09 3.97
N ARG A 153 6.39 7.62 5.20
CA ARG A 153 7.73 7.55 5.81
C ARG A 153 8.37 6.18 5.71
N ALA A 154 7.60 5.14 6.00
CA ALA A 154 8.08 3.77 6.06
C ALA A 154 6.90 2.81 6.05
N ARG A 155 7.18 1.53 5.80
CA ARG A 155 6.25 0.43 6.04
C ARG A 155 6.65 -0.30 7.32
N ALA A 156 5.69 -0.55 8.20
CA ALA A 156 5.93 -1.41 9.36
C ALA A 156 6.23 -2.85 8.89
N PRO A 157 7.14 -3.58 9.56
CA PRO A 157 7.32 -5.00 9.29
C PRO A 157 6.01 -5.75 9.51
N GLY A 158 5.60 -6.54 8.53
CA GLY A 158 4.36 -7.31 8.64
C GLY A 158 3.98 -8.04 7.35
N PRO A 159 2.92 -8.86 7.42
CA PRO A 159 2.42 -9.61 6.28
C PRO A 159 2.14 -8.68 5.09
N HIS A 160 2.56 -9.11 3.91
CA HIS A 160 2.27 -8.47 2.64
C HIS A 160 1.15 -9.24 1.94
N TRP A 161 0.29 -8.56 1.20
CA TRP A 161 -0.74 -9.25 0.40
C TRP A 161 -0.16 -10.20 -0.67
N ARG A 162 1.13 -10.05 -1.02
CA ARG A 162 1.86 -10.94 -1.94
C ARG A 162 2.46 -12.14 -1.22
N ASP A 163 2.54 -12.10 0.12
CA ASP A 163 3.08 -13.21 0.87
C ASP A 163 2.16 -14.41 0.66
N ARG A 164 2.78 -15.57 0.43
CA ARG A 164 2.03 -16.81 0.34
C ARG A 164 1.26 -16.97 1.66
N ALA A 165 -0.01 -17.32 1.57
CA ALA A 165 -0.77 -17.71 2.76
C ALA A 165 -0.07 -18.92 3.39
N VAL A 166 0.64 -18.68 4.48
CA VAL A 166 1.24 -19.71 5.32
C VAL A 166 0.28 -20.05 6.46
N PRO A 167 0.22 -21.31 6.94
CA PRO A 167 -0.54 -21.64 8.13
C PRO A 167 -0.20 -20.69 9.29
N PRO A 168 -1.19 -20.19 10.07
CA PRO A 168 -2.59 -20.60 10.11
C PRO A 168 -3.53 -19.81 9.17
N LEU A 169 -3.01 -18.90 8.33
CA LEU A 169 -3.86 -18.13 7.41
C LEU A 169 -4.40 -18.99 6.26
N ALA A 170 -3.65 -20.03 5.87
CA ALA A 170 -4.16 -21.13 5.08
C ALA A 170 -5.35 -21.77 5.83
N GLY A 171 -6.58 -21.45 5.43
CA GLY A 171 -7.81 -21.86 6.11
C GLY A 171 -8.54 -20.76 6.90
N SER A 172 -8.01 -19.53 7.00
CA SER A 172 -8.67 -18.41 7.68
C SER A 172 -9.92 -17.87 6.96
N THR A 173 -10.05 -18.15 5.65
CA THR A 173 -11.29 -18.07 4.87
C THR A 173 -11.67 -19.45 4.35
N GLY A 174 -11.30 -20.49 5.08
CA GLY A 174 -11.47 -21.87 4.68
C GLY A 174 -10.56 -22.33 3.52
N TYR A 175 -10.36 -23.63 3.42
CA TYR A 175 -9.95 -24.29 2.17
C TYR A 175 -11.18 -24.47 1.27
N SER A 176 -11.09 -24.02 0.02
CA SER A 176 -12.14 -24.23 -0.98
C SER A 176 -12.23 -25.70 -1.41
N GLY A 177 -13.38 -26.10 -1.94
CA GLY A 177 -13.53 -27.43 -2.56
C GLY A 177 -12.49 -27.64 -3.67
N GLY A 178 -11.89 -28.83 -3.71
CA GLY A 178 -10.80 -29.21 -4.63
C GLY A 178 -9.39 -28.96 -4.10
N VAL A 179 -9.23 -28.28 -2.95
CA VAL A 179 -7.90 -28.06 -2.36
C VAL A 179 -7.39 -29.34 -1.70
N ARG A 180 -6.14 -29.69 -1.96
CA ARG A 180 -5.46 -30.80 -1.28
C ARG A 180 -4.99 -30.37 0.11
N VAL A 181 -5.37 -31.15 1.11
CA VAL A 181 -5.07 -30.90 2.51
C VAL A 181 -4.49 -32.17 3.14
N ARG A 182 -3.65 -31.99 4.15
CA ARG A 182 -3.11 -33.05 4.97
C ARG A 182 -3.83 -33.04 6.32
N LEU A 183 -4.34 -34.21 6.72
CA LEU A 183 -4.88 -34.42 8.06
C LEU A 183 -3.72 -34.43 9.05
N ILE A 184 -3.77 -33.62 10.10
CA ILE A 184 -2.68 -33.53 11.10
C ILE A 184 -3.03 -34.19 12.44
N ALA A 185 -4.30 -34.58 12.62
CA ALA A 185 -4.78 -35.30 13.79
C ALA A 185 -5.80 -36.40 13.41
N GLY A 186 -6.15 -37.24 14.39
CA GLY A 186 -7.09 -38.34 14.22
C GLY A 186 -6.48 -39.63 13.67
N GLU A 187 -7.34 -40.58 13.30
CA GLU A 187 -6.97 -41.92 12.80
C GLU A 187 -6.20 -41.87 11.48
N PHE A 188 -6.45 -40.84 10.67
CA PHE A 188 -5.85 -40.66 9.35
C PHE A 188 -4.76 -39.56 9.35
N ALA A 189 -4.16 -39.26 10.50
CA ALA A 189 -3.10 -38.26 10.59
C ALA A 189 -1.94 -38.60 9.63
N GLY A 190 -1.51 -37.60 8.86
CA GLY A 190 -0.52 -37.70 7.79
C GLY A 190 -1.09 -37.95 6.40
N ALA A 191 -2.35 -38.41 6.28
CA ALA A 191 -2.96 -38.65 4.98
C ALA A 191 -3.26 -37.35 4.23
N VAL A 192 -3.04 -37.36 2.92
CA VAL A 192 -3.39 -36.25 2.02
C VAL A 192 -4.71 -36.58 1.33
N THR A 193 -5.67 -35.67 1.43
CA THR A 193 -7.01 -35.80 0.86
C THR A 193 -7.46 -34.48 0.23
N THR A 194 -8.64 -34.47 -0.38
CA THR A 194 -9.24 -33.30 -1.04
C THR A 194 -10.38 -32.74 -0.21
N VAL A 195 -10.46 -31.42 -0.06
CA VAL A 195 -11.62 -30.76 0.51
C VAL A 195 -12.78 -30.85 -0.47
N VAL A 196 -13.93 -31.33 0.00
CA VAL A 196 -15.18 -31.36 -0.77
C VAL A 196 -15.96 -30.08 -0.52
N SER A 197 -16.12 -29.70 0.75
CA SER A 197 -16.85 -28.50 1.15
C SER A 197 -16.45 -28.04 2.56
N HIS A 198 -16.91 -26.87 2.96
CA HIS A 198 -16.73 -26.31 4.30
C HIS A 198 -18.00 -25.58 4.72
N LYS A 199 -18.15 -25.34 6.03
CA LYS A 199 -19.30 -24.66 6.60
C LYS A 199 -18.87 -23.51 7.48
N TYR A 200 -19.42 -22.32 7.26
CA TYR A 200 -19.19 -21.15 8.11
C TYR A 200 -20.22 -21.01 9.22
N PRO A 201 -19.87 -20.29 10.30
CA PRO A 201 -20.86 -19.68 11.17
C PRO A 201 -21.84 -18.82 10.37
N LEU A 202 -23.12 -18.83 10.76
CA LEU A 202 -24.15 -18.07 10.06
C LEU A 202 -23.79 -16.57 10.05
N GLY A 203 -23.70 -15.97 8.86
CA GLY A 203 -23.39 -14.56 8.67
C GLY A 203 -21.90 -14.21 8.63
N ALA A 204 -21.00 -15.17 8.84
CA ALA A 204 -19.57 -14.98 8.66
C ALA A 204 -19.16 -15.26 7.20
N ILE A 205 -18.53 -14.28 6.55
CA ILE A 205 -17.90 -14.43 5.21
C ILE A 205 -16.36 -14.50 5.36
N ILE A 206 -15.85 -14.07 6.51
CA ILE A 206 -14.42 -14.03 6.85
C ILE A 206 -14.27 -14.67 8.24
N GLY A 207 -13.29 -15.56 8.40
CA GLY A 207 -13.04 -16.32 9.63
C GLY A 207 -12.95 -17.83 9.35
N PRO A 208 -12.37 -18.61 10.28
CA PRO A 208 -12.23 -20.04 10.06
C PRO A 208 -13.61 -20.69 9.90
N PRO A 209 -13.77 -21.66 8.98
CA PRO A 209 -14.98 -22.47 8.93
C PRO A 209 -15.16 -23.25 10.25
N LEU A 210 -16.35 -23.74 10.52
CA LEU A 210 -16.64 -24.58 11.68
C LEU A 210 -16.15 -26.02 11.48
N GLU A 211 -16.32 -26.52 10.26
CA GLU A 211 -16.00 -27.89 9.88
C GLU A 211 -15.73 -27.97 8.38
N TYR A 212 -14.89 -28.92 8.01
CA TYR A 212 -14.63 -29.33 6.64
C TYR A 212 -15.20 -30.70 6.36
N THR A 213 -15.71 -30.87 5.16
CA THR A 213 -15.97 -32.19 4.59
C THR A 213 -14.86 -32.49 3.59
N VAL A 214 -14.11 -33.56 3.82
CA VAL A 214 -13.02 -34.01 2.96
C VAL A 214 -13.34 -35.40 2.39
N GLU A 215 -12.67 -35.79 1.31
CA GLU A 215 -12.76 -37.17 0.81
C GLU A 215 -12.17 -38.13 1.84
N HIS A 216 -12.76 -39.31 1.99
CA HIS A 216 -12.19 -40.32 2.86
C HIS A 216 -10.84 -40.79 2.27
N PRO A 217 -9.74 -40.83 3.05
CA PRO A 217 -8.42 -41.20 2.53
C PRO A 217 -8.36 -42.58 1.86
N ASP A 218 -9.17 -43.52 2.34
CA ASP A 218 -9.28 -44.88 1.75
C ASP A 218 -10.19 -44.95 0.50
N GLY A 219 -10.73 -43.81 0.04
CA GLY A 219 -11.55 -43.72 -1.16
C GLY A 219 -13.05 -44.01 -0.97
N GLU A 220 -13.49 -44.40 0.22
CA GLU A 220 -14.90 -44.68 0.52
C GLU A 220 -15.57 -43.56 1.32
N GLY A 221 -16.27 -42.66 0.61
CA GLY A 221 -17.13 -41.66 1.24
C GLY A 221 -16.44 -40.34 1.61
N GLN A 222 -16.93 -39.71 2.67
CA GLN A 222 -16.50 -38.37 3.11
C GLN A 222 -16.31 -38.35 4.64
N LEU A 223 -15.34 -37.56 5.08
CA LEU A 223 -15.01 -37.37 6.49
C LEU A 223 -15.29 -35.92 6.89
N THR A 224 -15.87 -35.71 8.07
CA THR A 224 -15.99 -34.37 8.68
C THR A 224 -14.81 -34.12 9.61
N VAL A 225 -14.12 -32.99 9.44
CA VAL A 225 -12.85 -32.69 10.11
C VAL A 225 -12.86 -31.26 10.64
N ALA A 226 -12.30 -31.04 11.82
CA ALA A 226 -12.14 -29.72 12.39
C ALA A 226 -11.09 -28.91 11.62
N PRO A 227 -11.22 -27.57 11.53
CA PRO A 227 -10.24 -26.73 10.84
C PRO A 227 -8.82 -26.85 11.36
N GLU A 228 -8.67 -26.99 12.68
CA GLU A 228 -7.38 -27.17 13.36
C GLU A 228 -6.72 -28.53 13.07
N ASP A 229 -7.45 -29.49 12.50
CA ASP A 229 -6.94 -30.83 12.16
C ASP A 229 -6.50 -30.93 10.69
N LEU A 230 -6.45 -29.80 9.97
CA LEU A 230 -6.06 -29.72 8.57
C LEU A 230 -4.93 -28.71 8.33
N THR A 231 -4.00 -29.08 7.46
CA THR A 231 -3.04 -28.14 6.87
C THR A 231 -3.06 -28.26 5.35
N LEU A 232 -2.64 -27.23 4.63
CA LEU A 232 -2.44 -27.31 3.18
C LEU A 232 -1.41 -28.42 2.89
N ALA A 233 -1.72 -29.31 1.95
CA ALA A 233 -0.72 -30.24 1.44
C ALA A 233 0.17 -29.48 0.46
N GLU A 234 1.40 -29.16 0.85
CA GLU A 234 2.38 -28.60 -0.08
C GLU A 234 2.71 -29.62 -1.17
N ASP A 235 2.96 -29.16 -2.40
CA ASP A 235 3.21 -30.00 -3.58
C ASP A 235 4.53 -30.83 -3.51
N ASP A 236 5.21 -30.84 -2.36
CA ASP A 236 6.54 -31.43 -2.16
C ASP A 236 6.57 -32.97 -2.16
N ASP A 237 5.42 -33.65 -2.29
CA ASP A 237 5.34 -35.12 -2.34
C ASP A 237 5.31 -35.71 -3.76
N VAL A 238 5.65 -34.93 -4.80
CA VAL A 238 6.00 -35.50 -6.11
C VAL A 238 7.51 -35.76 -6.15
N GLN A 239 7.96 -36.80 -5.44
CA GLN A 239 9.23 -37.42 -5.80
C GLN A 239 9.05 -38.17 -7.13
N PRO A 240 9.93 -37.95 -8.12
CA PRO A 240 9.85 -38.61 -9.43
C PRO A 240 10.08 -40.12 -9.38
#